data_AF-A0A0R2FA98-F1
#
_entry.id   AF-A0A0R2FA98-F1
#
_cell.length_a   1.000
_cell.length_b   1.000
_cell.length_c   1.000
_cell.angle_alpha   90.00
_cell.angle_beta   90.00
_cell.angle_gamma   90.00
#
_symmetry.space_group_name_H-M   'P 1'
#
loop_
_entity.id
_entity.type
_entity.pdbx_description
1 polymer ?
#
loop_
_entity_poly.entity_id
_entity_poly.type
_entity_poly.pdbx_seq_one_letter_code
_entity_poly.pdbx_strand_id
1 'polypeptide(L)'
;MKLTMTVTMTDTETRVTLGDGLGTMLLTRDLEQPVPANDVRLATAAKVLVGVGDVPAKADGVIILGVPDSVDGVKVQRFFEQLIADGSASATGTAVQQLLEAQMWVLVRLGIQLKDAAPTKKRPPKARHRFNKALKTHAFHVKRGGSEATVYWTAAKEMTIVPGAKLVREPMLNRDGSQSYGTKYGDKLRADNAAKISDYTTTAAVTLRSVNEVGLFLYYGDTNGWLELIDDDGKTLDELTRVD
;
A
#
# COMPACT_ATOMS: atom_id res chain seq x y z
N MET A 1 24.90 -3.81 9.30
CA MET A 1 25.23 -4.94 10.19
C MET A 1 25.40 -6.20 9.37
N LYS A 2 26.45 -6.99 9.64
CA LYS A 2 26.59 -8.37 9.14
C LYS A 2 26.38 -9.29 10.33
N LEU A 3 25.44 -10.22 10.23
CA LEU A 3 25.14 -11.21 11.26
C LEU A 3 25.02 -12.57 10.58
N THR A 4 25.81 -13.52 11.04
CA THR A 4 25.71 -14.92 10.63
C THR A 4 24.81 -15.64 11.62
N MET A 5 23.93 -16.52 11.14
CA MET A 5 23.05 -17.30 12.00
C MET A 5 22.87 -18.71 11.44
N THR A 6 22.57 -19.66 12.31
CA THR A 6 22.10 -20.99 11.93
C THR A 6 20.61 -21.07 12.22
N VAL A 7 19.83 -21.56 11.25
CA VAL A 7 18.38 -21.70 11.38
C VAL A 7 18.01 -23.17 11.21
N THR A 8 17.26 -23.70 12.16
CA THR A 8 16.63 -25.02 12.07
C THR A 8 15.12 -24.83 12.15
N MET A 9 14.40 -25.36 11.16
CA MET A 9 12.95 -25.28 11.09
C MET A 9 12.36 -26.68 11.10
N THR A 10 11.32 -26.87 11.91
CA THR A 10 10.44 -28.04 11.90
C THR A 10 9.01 -27.58 11.62
N ASP A 11 8.07 -28.52 11.58
CA ASP A 11 6.65 -28.21 11.40
C ASP A 11 6.06 -27.41 12.58
N THR A 12 6.69 -27.47 13.75
CA THR A 12 6.19 -26.89 15.01
C THR A 12 7.03 -25.72 15.51
N GLU A 13 8.30 -25.64 15.13
CA GLU A 13 9.25 -24.70 15.72
C GLU A 13 10.25 -24.15 14.71
N THR A 14 10.75 -22.95 15.00
CA THR A 14 11.92 -22.38 14.33
C THR A 14 12.93 -21.96 15.38
N ARG A 15 14.11 -22.56 15.33
CA ARG A 15 15.24 -22.25 16.19
C ARG A 15 16.28 -21.48 15.41
N VAL A 16 16.69 -20.34 15.95
CA VAL A 16 17.75 -19.49 15.41
C VAL A 16 18.86 -19.41 16.44
N THR A 17 20.08 -19.73 16.04
CA THR A 17 21.28 -19.48 16.82
C THR A 17 22.03 -18.33 16.17
N LEU A 18 22.21 -17.24 16.91
CA LEU A 18 22.93 -16.06 16.45
C LEU A 18 24.44 -16.32 16.56
N GLY A 19 25.21 -15.86 15.58
CA GLY A 19 26.66 -15.95 15.60
C GLY A 19 27.28 -15.18 16.77
N ASP A 20 28.57 -15.42 17.01
CA ASP A 20 29.39 -14.69 17.98
C ASP A 20 28.86 -14.75 19.43
N GLY A 21 28.06 -15.77 19.77
CA GLY A 21 27.51 -15.95 21.12
C GLY A 21 26.43 -14.93 21.47
N LEU A 22 25.83 -14.26 20.48
CA LEU A 22 24.79 -13.24 20.66
C LEU A 22 23.42 -13.82 21.07
N GLY A 23 23.35 -15.08 21.49
CA GLY A 23 22.14 -15.71 21.99
C GLY A 23 21.37 -16.52 20.95
N THR A 24 20.13 -16.87 21.30
CA THR A 24 19.28 -17.75 20.49
C THR A 24 17.85 -17.20 20.42
N MET A 25 17.05 -17.76 19.51
CA MET A 25 15.62 -17.48 19.44
C MET A 25 14.88 -18.77 19.12
N LEU A 26 13.82 -19.07 19.88
CA LEU A 26 12.90 -20.16 19.60
C LEU A 26 11.52 -19.57 19.32
N LEU A 27 11.03 -19.72 18.09
CA LEU A 27 9.67 -19.38 17.71
C LEU A 27 8.84 -20.67 17.72
N THR A 28 7.74 -20.69 18.48
CA THR A 28 6.88 -21.87 18.63
C THR A 28 5.42 -21.47 18.81
N ARG A 29 4.50 -22.40 18.54
CA ARG A 29 3.08 -22.27 18.89
C ARG A 29 2.75 -22.88 20.25
N ASP A 30 3.71 -23.54 20.89
CA ASP A 30 3.57 -23.98 22.28
C ASP A 30 3.61 -22.77 23.22
N LEU A 31 2.43 -22.29 23.62
CA LEU A 31 2.30 -21.12 24.48
C LEU A 31 2.83 -21.37 25.91
N GLU A 32 2.97 -22.63 26.31
CA GLU A 32 3.46 -23.04 27.62
C GLU A 32 4.96 -23.32 27.62
N GLN A 33 5.64 -23.13 26.48
CA GLN A 33 7.07 -23.37 26.29
C GLN A 33 7.89 -22.82 27.47
N PRO A 34 8.63 -23.68 28.19
CA PRO A 34 9.46 -23.27 29.32
C PRO A 34 10.46 -22.18 28.92
N VAL A 35 10.65 -21.22 29.83
CA VAL A 35 11.56 -20.07 29.66
C VAL A 35 12.70 -20.22 30.66
N PRO A 36 13.96 -20.32 30.21
CA PRO A 36 15.11 -20.25 31.09
C PRO A 36 15.13 -18.94 31.90
N ALA A 37 15.73 -18.95 33.09
CA ALA A 37 15.62 -17.85 34.04
C ALA A 37 16.14 -16.49 33.53
N ASN A 38 17.14 -16.48 32.64
CA ASN A 38 17.69 -15.25 32.03
C ASN A 38 17.03 -14.89 30.69
N ASP A 39 16.18 -15.78 30.15
CA ASP A 39 15.60 -15.62 28.82
C ASP A 39 14.29 -14.84 28.88
N VAL A 40 13.91 -14.27 27.73
CA VAL A 40 12.72 -13.42 27.63
C VAL A 40 11.68 -14.08 26.74
N ARG A 41 10.47 -14.25 27.25
CA ARG A 41 9.31 -14.65 26.45
C ARG A 41 8.65 -13.43 25.82
N LEU A 42 8.42 -13.48 24.53
CA LEU A 42 7.55 -12.56 23.80
C LEU A 42 6.32 -13.33 23.29
N ALA A 43 5.13 -12.80 23.53
CA ALA A 43 3.89 -13.35 22.98
C ALA A 43 3.57 -12.71 21.63
N THR A 44 3.11 -13.51 20.67
CA THR A 44 2.66 -13.03 19.35
C THR A 44 1.19 -13.31 19.10
N ALA A 45 0.53 -12.43 18.36
CA ALA A 45 -0.76 -12.69 17.73
C ALA A 45 -0.70 -12.26 16.26
N ALA A 46 -1.00 -13.15 15.32
CA ALA A 46 -0.94 -12.88 13.88
C ALA A 46 0.40 -12.24 13.43
N LYS A 47 1.52 -12.73 13.99
CA LYS A 47 2.89 -12.22 13.79
C LYS A 47 3.19 -10.84 14.40
N VAL A 48 2.33 -10.30 15.25
CA VAL A 48 2.58 -9.05 15.98
C VAL A 48 2.96 -9.34 17.42
N LEU A 49 3.94 -8.62 17.99
CA LEU A 49 4.23 -8.67 19.42
C LEU A 49 3.06 -8.09 20.21
N VAL A 50 2.54 -8.86 21.16
CA VAL A 50 1.37 -8.49 21.97
C VAL A 50 1.58 -8.59 23.47
N GLY A 51 2.71 -9.14 23.92
CA GLY A 51 3.05 -9.26 25.34
C GLY A 51 4.50 -9.67 25.54
N VAL A 52 4.98 -9.47 26.75
CA VAL A 52 6.32 -9.86 27.23
C VAL A 52 6.15 -10.53 28.59
N GLY A 53 6.84 -11.65 28.81
CA GLY A 53 6.73 -12.47 30.03
C GLY A 53 5.42 -13.26 30.07
N ASP A 54 4.31 -12.58 30.34
CA ASP A 54 2.97 -13.17 30.35
C ASP A 54 2.45 -13.38 28.91
N VAL A 55 1.60 -14.41 28.75
CA VAL A 55 0.98 -14.75 27.45
C VAL A 55 -0.48 -14.30 27.47
N PRO A 56 -0.84 -13.22 26.74
CA PRO A 56 -2.23 -12.77 26.66
C PRO A 56 -3.13 -13.80 25.99
N ALA A 57 -4.42 -13.82 26.34
CA ALA A 57 -5.40 -14.76 25.78
C ALA A 57 -5.53 -14.71 24.23
N LYS A 58 -5.15 -13.58 23.61
CA LYS A 58 -5.17 -13.39 22.16
C LYS A 58 -3.93 -13.94 21.44
N ALA A 59 -2.94 -14.44 22.17
CA ALA A 59 -1.70 -14.93 21.59
C ALA A 59 -1.92 -16.24 20.81
N ASP A 60 -1.25 -16.37 19.67
CA ASP A 60 -1.25 -17.56 18.81
C ASP A 60 0.16 -18.18 18.64
N GLY A 61 1.16 -17.60 19.32
CA GLY A 61 2.51 -18.11 19.39
C GLY A 61 3.35 -17.38 20.44
N VAL A 62 4.53 -17.92 20.71
CA VAL A 62 5.54 -17.31 21.58
C VAL A 62 6.92 -17.37 20.94
N ILE A 63 7.77 -16.43 21.35
CA ILE A 63 9.18 -16.36 20.98
C ILE A 63 9.98 -16.35 22.28
N ILE A 64 10.88 -17.30 22.46
CA ILE A 64 11.85 -17.30 23.55
C ILE A 64 13.14 -16.69 23.02
N LEU A 65 13.53 -15.55 23.57
CA LEU A 65 14.79 -14.90 23.31
C LEU A 65 15.83 -15.43 24.29
N GLY A 66 16.78 -16.20 23.78
CA GLY A 66 17.96 -16.64 24.49
C GLY A 66 18.88 -15.47 24.79
N VAL A 67 19.12 -15.18 26.06
CA VAL A 67 19.96 -14.07 26.51
C VAL A 67 21.29 -14.63 27.04
N PRO A 68 22.45 -14.23 26.48
CA PRO A 68 23.74 -14.67 26.99
C PRO A 68 23.96 -14.25 28.45
N ASP A 69 24.68 -15.06 29.23
CA ASP A 69 24.95 -14.80 30.67
C ASP A 69 25.63 -13.45 30.95
N SER A 70 26.31 -12.87 29.96
CA SER A 70 26.92 -11.54 30.04
C SER A 70 25.90 -10.40 29.98
N VAL A 71 24.63 -10.70 29.71
CA VAL A 71 23.54 -9.75 29.57
C VAL A 71 22.44 -10.09 30.56
N ASP A 72 21.98 -9.08 31.29
CA ASP A 72 20.85 -9.17 32.20
C ASP A 72 19.52 -9.22 31.41
N GLY A 73 18.87 -10.38 31.42
CA GLY A 73 17.59 -10.62 30.74
C GLY A 73 16.48 -9.66 31.16
N VAL A 74 16.51 -9.15 32.40
CA VAL A 74 15.52 -8.16 32.88
C VAL A 74 15.59 -6.88 32.06
N LYS A 75 16.77 -6.48 31.59
CA LYS A 75 16.93 -5.29 30.73
C LYS A 75 16.34 -5.52 29.34
N VAL A 76 16.49 -6.73 28.79
CA VAL A 76 15.91 -7.13 27.51
C VAL A 76 14.39 -7.16 27.62
N GLN A 77 13.86 -7.75 28.69
CA GLN A 77 12.42 -7.77 28.98
C GLN A 77 11.84 -6.35 29.05
N ARG A 78 12.42 -5.48 29.88
CA ARG A 78 11.97 -4.09 30.03
C ARG A 78 11.99 -3.31 28.72
N PHE A 79 12.97 -3.57 27.86
CA PHE A 79 13.04 -2.94 26.55
C PHE A 79 11.81 -3.31 25.70
N PHE A 80 11.44 -4.59 25.62
CA PHE A 80 10.27 -5.00 24.85
C PHE A 80 8.96 -4.57 25.50
N GLU A 81 8.88 -4.52 26.83
CA GLU A 81 7.72 -3.96 27.55
C GLU A 81 7.48 -2.50 27.16
N GLN A 82 8.54 -1.67 27.20
CA GLN A 82 8.48 -0.26 26.76
C GLN A 82 8.15 -0.15 25.27
N LEU A 83 8.73 -1.02 24.43
CA LEU A 83 8.49 -0.98 23.00
C LEU A 83 7.02 -1.23 22.66
N ILE A 84 6.38 -2.17 23.36
CA ILE A 84 4.95 -2.47 23.20
C ILE A 84 4.09 -1.34 23.77
N ALA A 85 4.43 -0.82 24.95
CA ALA A 85 3.64 0.21 25.63
C ALA A 85 3.70 1.57 24.92
N ASP A 86 4.91 2.02 24.57
CA ASP A 86 5.18 3.40 24.13
C ASP A 86 5.50 3.49 22.63
N GLY A 87 5.61 2.35 21.94
CA GLY A 87 6.01 2.29 20.53
C GLY A 87 7.49 2.62 20.29
N SER A 88 8.25 2.86 21.36
CA SER A 88 9.69 3.13 21.33
C SER A 88 10.31 2.69 22.66
N ALA A 89 11.57 2.29 22.62
CA ALA A 89 12.33 1.89 23.80
C ALA A 89 13.81 2.23 23.60
N SER A 90 14.54 2.37 24.71
CA SER A 90 15.98 2.63 24.68
C SER A 90 16.72 1.58 25.51
N ALA A 91 17.77 1.02 24.92
CA ALA A 91 18.66 0.08 25.59
C ALA A 91 19.76 0.84 26.37
N THR A 92 20.16 0.31 27.53
CA THR A 92 21.30 0.83 28.29
C THR A 92 22.40 -0.24 28.38
N GLY A 93 23.61 0.13 27.92
CA GLY A 93 24.77 -0.74 27.90
C GLY A 93 25.01 -1.40 26.54
N THR A 94 26.27 -1.43 26.11
CA THR A 94 26.68 -1.86 24.77
C THR A 94 26.29 -3.31 24.46
N ALA A 95 26.48 -4.23 25.41
CA ALA A 95 26.14 -5.64 25.20
C ALA A 95 24.61 -5.86 25.03
N VAL A 96 23.80 -5.18 25.84
CA VAL A 96 22.32 -5.21 25.73
C VAL A 96 21.90 -4.64 24.38
N GLN A 97 22.50 -3.52 23.95
CA GLN A 97 22.19 -2.89 22.69
C GLN A 97 22.54 -3.79 21.50
N GLN A 98 23.72 -4.40 21.48
CA GLN A 98 24.13 -5.32 20.42
C GLN A 98 23.21 -6.54 20.32
N LEU A 99 22.82 -7.10 21.46
CA LEU A 99 21.86 -8.20 21.52
C LEU A 99 20.50 -7.82 20.92
N LEU A 100 19.93 -6.71 21.39
CA LEU A 100 18.62 -6.22 20.94
C LEU A 100 18.64 -5.87 19.44
N GLU A 101 19.70 -5.21 18.95
CA GLU A 101 19.85 -4.92 17.53
C GLU A 101 19.86 -6.21 16.69
N ALA A 102 20.60 -7.24 17.11
CA ALA A 102 20.63 -8.52 16.43
C ALA A 102 19.27 -9.22 16.45
N GLN A 103 18.67 -9.39 17.64
CA GLN A 103 17.39 -10.08 17.82
C GLN A 103 16.26 -9.37 17.08
N MET A 104 16.13 -8.04 17.21
CA MET A 104 15.10 -7.27 16.49
C MET A 104 15.27 -7.36 14.98
N TRP A 105 16.51 -7.32 14.49
CA TRP A 105 16.77 -7.46 13.07
C TRP A 105 16.33 -8.83 12.54
N VAL A 106 16.58 -9.91 13.28
CA VAL A 106 16.09 -11.24 12.94
C VAL A 106 14.57 -11.31 13.00
N LEU A 107 13.94 -10.84 14.07
CA LEU A 107 12.48 -10.82 14.21
C LEU A 107 11.79 -10.16 13.02
N VAL A 108 12.25 -8.96 12.63
CA VAL A 108 11.70 -8.22 11.49
C VAL A 108 11.94 -8.98 10.18
N ARG A 109 13.11 -9.62 10.00
CA ARG A 109 13.41 -10.43 8.80
C ARG A 109 12.57 -11.70 8.71
N LEU A 110 12.17 -12.26 9.84
CA LEU A 110 11.21 -13.38 9.92
C LEU A 110 9.75 -12.93 9.82
N GLY A 111 9.49 -11.64 9.64
CA GLY A 111 8.16 -11.07 9.46
C GLY A 111 7.38 -10.87 10.75
N ILE A 112 8.05 -10.87 11.91
CA ILE A 112 7.47 -10.46 13.18
C ILE A 112 7.40 -8.93 13.23
N GLN A 113 6.21 -8.41 13.53
CA GLN A 113 5.97 -6.99 13.69
C GLN A 113 6.18 -6.61 15.14
N LEU A 114 7.14 -5.72 15.39
CA LEU A 114 7.49 -5.25 16.74
C LEU A 114 6.48 -4.24 17.31
N LYS A 115 5.52 -3.83 16.49
CA LYS A 115 4.39 -2.96 16.84
C LYS A 115 3.17 -3.43 16.08
N ASP A 116 1.99 -3.16 16.61
CA ASP A 116 0.76 -3.21 15.82
C ASP A 116 0.96 -2.29 14.61
N ALA A 117 0.92 -2.86 13.39
CA ALA A 117 0.67 -2.05 12.22
C ALA A 117 -0.68 -1.38 12.49
N ALA A 118 -0.67 -0.05 12.67
CA ALA A 118 -1.90 0.74 12.85
C ALA A 118 -2.94 0.19 11.87
N PRO A 119 -4.15 -0.19 12.33
CA PRO A 119 -5.10 -0.91 11.50
C PRO A 119 -5.23 -0.14 10.21
N THR A 120 -4.80 -0.76 9.11
CA THR A 120 -4.96 -0.17 7.79
C THR A 120 -6.47 -0.02 7.65
N LYS A 121 -6.98 1.22 7.78
CA LYS A 121 -8.38 1.52 7.51
C LYS A 121 -8.66 0.83 6.19
N LYS A 122 -9.50 -0.20 6.21
CA LYS A 122 -9.89 -0.90 4.98
C LYS A 122 -10.33 0.21 4.07
N ARG A 123 -9.55 0.44 2.99
CA ARG A 123 -9.90 1.45 2.02
C ARG A 123 -11.35 1.14 1.64
N PRO A 124 -12.28 2.10 1.75
CA PRO A 124 -13.64 1.86 1.31
C PRO A 124 -13.56 1.22 -0.07
N PRO A 125 -14.35 0.16 -0.34
CA PRO A 125 -14.32 -0.50 -1.63
C PRO A 125 -14.42 0.57 -2.70
N LYS A 126 -13.56 0.47 -3.72
CA LYS A 126 -13.56 1.45 -4.82
C LYS A 126 -14.99 1.58 -5.32
N ALA A 127 -15.45 2.83 -5.49
CA ALA A 127 -16.76 3.10 -6.06
C ALA A 127 -16.94 2.27 -7.33
N ARG A 128 -18.05 1.52 -7.41
CA ARG A 128 -18.40 0.74 -8.58
C ARG A 128 -19.35 1.59 -9.40
N HIS A 129 -19.12 1.62 -10.71
CA HIS A 129 -19.98 2.35 -11.64
C HIS A 129 -20.65 1.36 -12.57
N ARG A 130 -21.94 1.56 -12.82
CA ARG A 130 -22.70 0.74 -13.76
C ARG A 130 -23.23 1.60 -14.89
N PHE A 131 -22.98 1.15 -16.13
CA PHE A 131 -23.57 1.76 -17.30
C PHE A 131 -25.09 1.71 -17.24
N ASN A 132 -25.71 2.88 -17.38
CA ASN A 132 -27.15 3.04 -17.48
C ASN A 132 -27.52 3.44 -18.91
N LYS A 133 -28.37 2.65 -19.58
CA LYS A 133 -28.81 2.93 -20.96
C LYS A 133 -29.51 4.29 -21.10
N ALA A 134 -30.15 4.79 -20.03
CA ALA A 134 -30.77 6.11 -20.02
C ALA A 134 -29.75 7.25 -20.22
N LEU A 135 -28.48 7.03 -19.87
CA LEU A 135 -27.41 8.02 -20.01
C LEU A 135 -26.73 7.99 -21.37
N LYS A 136 -27.14 7.12 -22.30
CA LYS A 136 -26.48 6.94 -23.61
C LYS A 136 -26.44 8.22 -24.44
N THR A 137 -27.49 9.02 -24.34
CA THR A 137 -27.65 10.31 -25.04
C THR A 137 -27.45 11.50 -24.12
N HIS A 138 -26.98 11.27 -22.88
CA HIS A 138 -26.73 12.32 -21.90
C HIS A 138 -25.36 12.93 -22.15
N ALA A 139 -25.31 14.24 -22.34
CA ALA A 139 -24.07 14.96 -22.58
C ALA A 139 -23.34 15.18 -21.25
N PHE A 140 -22.03 14.94 -21.28
CA PHE A 140 -21.14 15.30 -20.19
C PHE A 140 -20.05 16.22 -20.72
N HIS A 141 -19.76 17.26 -19.95
CA HIS A 141 -18.80 18.29 -20.29
C HIS A 141 -17.56 18.12 -19.42
N VAL A 142 -16.39 18.25 -20.06
CA VAL A 142 -15.09 18.25 -19.40
C VAL A 142 -14.46 19.61 -19.65
N LYS A 143 -13.95 20.25 -18.60
CA LYS A 143 -13.13 21.47 -18.70
C LYS A 143 -12.01 21.42 -17.68
N ARG A 144 -10.83 20.95 -18.09
CA ARG A 144 -9.69 20.71 -17.18
C ARG A 144 -8.36 20.96 -17.85
N GLY A 145 -7.46 21.69 -17.18
CA GLY A 145 -6.08 21.86 -17.63
C GLY A 145 -5.95 22.51 -19.02
N GLY A 146 -6.97 23.25 -19.47
CA GLY A 146 -7.05 23.81 -20.82
C GLY A 146 -7.70 22.89 -21.86
N SER A 147 -8.00 21.63 -21.52
CA SER A 147 -8.89 20.79 -22.34
C SER A 147 -10.36 21.17 -22.17
N GLU A 148 -11.13 20.93 -23.21
CA GLU A 148 -12.57 21.19 -23.26
C GLU A 148 -13.23 20.17 -24.20
N ALA A 149 -14.25 19.45 -23.74
CA ALA A 149 -14.90 18.44 -24.56
C ALA A 149 -16.35 18.20 -24.14
N THR A 150 -17.16 17.71 -25.09
CA THR A 150 -18.44 17.04 -24.79
C THR A 150 -18.29 15.55 -25.06
N VAL A 151 -18.73 14.73 -24.12
CA VAL A 151 -18.52 13.29 -24.08
C VAL A 151 -19.82 12.57 -23.77
N TYR A 152 -20.06 11.44 -24.42
CA TYR A 152 -21.19 10.55 -24.19
C TYR A 152 -20.71 9.18 -23.74
N TRP A 153 -21.34 8.59 -22.72
CA TRP A 153 -21.13 7.18 -22.38
C TRP A 153 -22.07 6.33 -23.24
N THR A 154 -21.62 5.91 -24.43
CA THR A 154 -22.52 5.33 -25.46
C THR A 154 -22.84 3.86 -25.23
N ALA A 155 -21.92 3.11 -24.60
CA ALA A 155 -22.09 1.74 -24.16
C ALA A 155 -21.15 1.41 -22.98
N ALA A 156 -21.35 0.26 -22.33
CA ALA A 156 -20.61 -0.11 -21.11
C ALA A 156 -19.07 -0.03 -21.23
N LYS A 157 -18.51 -0.21 -22.42
CA LYS A 157 -17.07 -0.10 -22.72
C LYS A 157 -16.80 0.88 -23.88
N GLU A 158 -17.64 1.91 -24.01
CA GLU A 158 -17.56 2.85 -25.11
C GLU A 158 -17.96 4.26 -24.66
N MET A 159 -17.02 5.19 -24.77
CA MET A 159 -17.20 6.63 -24.58
C MET A 159 -16.93 7.31 -25.92
N THR A 160 -17.75 8.29 -26.28
CA THR A 160 -17.57 9.05 -27.52
C THR A 160 -17.37 10.52 -27.21
N ILE A 161 -16.24 11.06 -27.66
CA ILE A 161 -15.91 12.49 -27.62
C ILE A 161 -16.37 13.10 -28.95
N VAL A 162 -17.16 14.17 -28.90
CA VAL A 162 -17.64 14.85 -30.10
C VAL A 162 -16.51 15.61 -30.83
N PRO A 163 -16.64 15.88 -32.15
CA PRO A 163 -15.73 16.77 -32.85
C PRO A 163 -15.67 18.16 -32.19
N GLY A 164 -14.50 18.81 -32.26
CA GLY A 164 -14.26 20.13 -31.67
C GLY A 164 -13.70 20.11 -30.24
N ALA A 165 -13.38 18.93 -29.70
CA ALA A 165 -12.78 18.81 -28.37
C ALA A 165 -11.33 19.35 -28.39
N LYS A 166 -11.00 20.20 -27.42
CA LYS A 166 -9.67 20.77 -27.21
C LYS A 166 -8.86 19.87 -26.29
N LEU A 167 -7.64 19.56 -26.71
CA LEU A 167 -6.71 18.71 -25.98
C LEU A 167 -5.67 19.58 -25.25
N VAL A 168 -5.23 19.15 -24.07
CA VAL A 168 -4.07 19.77 -23.41
C VAL A 168 -2.83 19.62 -24.29
N ARG A 169 -2.12 20.72 -24.54
CA ARG A 169 -0.93 20.75 -25.40
C ARG A 169 0.29 20.12 -24.74
N GLU A 170 0.58 20.53 -23.51
CA GLU A 170 1.78 20.12 -22.79
C GLU A 170 1.42 19.21 -21.61
N PRO A 171 1.94 17.97 -21.56
CA PRO A 171 1.74 17.10 -20.41
C PRO A 171 2.52 17.60 -19.19
N MET A 172 1.97 17.38 -18.00
CA MET A 172 2.68 17.66 -16.76
C MET A 172 3.81 16.63 -16.55
N LEU A 173 5.02 17.10 -16.29
CA LEU A 173 6.18 16.25 -16.00
C LEU A 173 6.23 15.91 -14.50
N ASN A 174 6.85 14.76 -14.19
CA ASN A 174 7.19 14.40 -12.82
C ASN A 174 8.26 15.38 -12.27
N ARG A 175 8.44 15.37 -10.95
CA ARG A 175 9.43 16.24 -10.27
C ARG A 175 10.87 16.05 -10.79
N ASP A 176 11.19 14.87 -11.31
CA ASP A 176 12.48 14.54 -11.90
C ASP A 176 12.60 14.87 -13.41
N GLY A 177 11.58 15.53 -13.98
CA GLY A 177 11.52 15.87 -15.41
C GLY A 177 11.09 14.70 -16.32
N SER A 178 10.85 13.51 -15.77
CA SER A 178 10.38 12.37 -16.56
C SER A 178 8.87 12.45 -16.87
N GLN A 179 8.46 11.80 -17.96
CA GLN A 179 7.03 11.64 -18.27
C GLN A 179 6.37 10.56 -17.37
N SER A 180 5.18 10.87 -16.87
CA SER A 180 4.34 9.91 -16.16
C SER A 180 3.86 8.78 -17.08
N TYR A 181 3.42 7.66 -16.49
CA TYR A 181 2.78 6.59 -17.26
C TYR A 181 1.51 7.08 -17.99
N GLY A 182 0.72 7.95 -17.33
CA GLY A 182 -0.49 8.54 -17.92
C GLY A 182 -0.16 9.39 -19.15
N THR A 183 0.93 10.15 -19.10
CA THR A 183 1.44 10.92 -20.24
C THR A 183 1.72 10.02 -21.44
N LYS A 184 2.54 8.99 -21.25
CA LYS A 184 2.93 8.05 -22.32
C LYS A 184 1.71 7.36 -22.95
N TYR A 185 0.72 7.00 -22.12
CA TYR A 185 -0.47 6.34 -22.62
C TYR A 185 -1.45 7.30 -23.31
N GLY A 186 -1.58 8.54 -22.83
CA GLY A 186 -2.31 9.60 -23.51
C GLY A 186 -1.72 9.91 -24.90
N ASP A 187 -0.39 10.00 -25.01
CA ASP A 187 0.30 10.19 -26.30
C ASP A 187 0.00 9.04 -27.26
N LYS A 188 0.01 7.80 -26.77
CA LYS A 188 -0.39 6.64 -27.56
C LYS A 188 -1.84 6.76 -28.05
N LEU A 189 -2.80 7.09 -27.18
CA LEU A 189 -4.20 7.25 -27.57
C LEU A 189 -4.39 8.35 -28.63
N ARG A 190 -3.62 9.43 -28.54
CA ARG A 190 -3.62 10.50 -29.55
C ARG A 190 -2.99 10.05 -30.86
N ALA A 191 -1.89 9.32 -30.83
CA ALA A 191 -1.26 8.74 -32.02
C ALA A 191 -2.21 7.76 -32.73
N ASP A 192 -2.88 6.89 -31.98
CA ASP A 192 -3.88 5.94 -32.50
C ASP A 192 -5.09 6.65 -33.14
N ASN A 193 -5.33 7.93 -32.80
CA ASN A 193 -6.40 8.77 -33.34
C ASN A 193 -5.87 9.98 -34.15
N ALA A 194 -4.63 9.95 -34.63
CA ALA A 194 -3.97 11.12 -35.22
C ALA A 194 -4.74 11.72 -36.40
N ALA A 195 -5.37 10.88 -37.23
CA ALA A 195 -6.19 11.32 -38.37
C ALA A 195 -7.43 12.16 -37.96
N LYS A 196 -7.80 12.13 -36.67
CA LYS A 196 -8.94 12.85 -36.11
C LYS A 196 -8.52 14.06 -35.27
N ILE A 197 -7.24 14.45 -35.31
CA ILE A 197 -6.69 15.55 -34.51
C ILE A 197 -5.97 16.53 -35.43
N SER A 198 -6.28 17.81 -35.30
CA SER A 198 -5.56 18.91 -35.96
C SER A 198 -5.40 20.07 -34.98
N ASP A 199 -4.18 20.59 -34.84
CA ASP A 199 -3.83 21.64 -33.88
C ASP A 199 -4.44 21.44 -32.47
N TYR A 200 -4.22 20.24 -31.90
CA TYR A 200 -4.74 19.85 -30.59
C TYR A 200 -6.26 19.95 -30.44
N THR A 201 -6.99 19.88 -31.55
CA THR A 201 -8.46 19.89 -31.60
C THR A 201 -8.94 18.66 -32.36
N THR A 202 -9.98 17.98 -31.87
CA THR A 202 -10.55 16.85 -32.61
C THR A 202 -11.34 17.33 -33.82
N THR A 203 -11.09 16.75 -34.99
CA THR A 203 -11.81 17.06 -36.24
C THR A 203 -12.94 16.07 -36.54
N ALA A 204 -12.94 14.93 -35.85
CA ALA A 204 -13.97 13.89 -35.95
C ALA A 204 -14.21 13.27 -34.57
N ALA A 205 -15.29 12.49 -34.47
CA ALA A 205 -15.63 11.81 -33.22
C ALA A 205 -14.56 10.77 -32.83
N VAL A 206 -14.18 10.76 -31.56
CA VAL A 206 -13.18 9.84 -31.00
C VAL A 206 -13.88 8.87 -30.04
N THR A 207 -13.69 7.57 -30.26
CA THR A 207 -14.29 6.51 -29.45
C THR A 207 -13.22 5.87 -28.57
N LEU A 208 -13.46 5.84 -27.26
CA LEU A 208 -12.54 5.31 -26.25
C LEU A 208 -13.27 4.31 -25.35
N ARG A 209 -12.54 3.46 -24.63
CA ARG A 209 -13.14 2.32 -23.91
C ARG A 209 -13.63 2.66 -22.51
N SER A 210 -13.15 3.75 -21.92
CA SER A 210 -13.44 4.07 -20.52
C SER A 210 -13.27 5.55 -20.20
N VAL A 211 -13.84 5.97 -19.07
CA VAL A 211 -13.65 7.29 -18.47
C VAL A 211 -12.16 7.62 -18.27
N ASN A 212 -11.35 6.62 -17.88
CA ASN A 212 -9.91 6.82 -17.73
C ASN A 212 -9.22 7.16 -19.05
N GLU A 213 -9.56 6.44 -20.13
CA GLU A 213 -9.00 6.74 -21.46
C GLU A 213 -9.43 8.13 -21.95
N VAL A 214 -10.66 8.55 -21.68
CA VAL A 214 -11.12 9.92 -21.97
C VAL A 214 -10.22 10.95 -21.28
N GLY A 215 -9.98 10.79 -19.98
CA GLY A 215 -9.12 11.72 -19.24
C GLY A 215 -7.65 11.71 -19.71
N LEU A 216 -7.13 10.52 -20.04
CA LEU A 216 -5.78 10.38 -20.60
C LEU A 216 -5.65 11.02 -21.98
N PHE A 217 -6.66 10.88 -22.83
CA PHE A 217 -6.70 11.46 -24.16
C PHE A 217 -6.82 12.99 -24.12
N LEU A 218 -7.74 13.52 -23.31
CA LEU A 218 -8.01 14.95 -23.23
C LEU A 218 -6.91 15.72 -22.49
N TYR A 219 -6.49 15.23 -21.32
CA TYR A 219 -5.64 15.98 -20.39
C TYR A 219 -4.58 15.14 -19.66
N TYR A 220 -4.20 13.98 -20.21
CA TYR A 220 -3.12 13.12 -19.69
C TYR A 220 -3.35 12.49 -18.30
N GLY A 221 -4.60 12.44 -17.82
CA GLY A 221 -4.94 11.80 -16.55
C GLY A 221 -4.74 12.73 -15.36
N ASP A 222 -4.12 12.27 -14.27
CA ASP A 222 -3.86 13.01 -13.01
C ASP A 222 -5.01 13.15 -11.99
N THR A 223 -6.25 12.86 -12.38
CA THR A 223 -7.44 13.01 -11.52
C THR A 223 -8.43 11.86 -11.65
N ASN A 224 -9.46 11.88 -10.82
CA ASN A 224 -10.60 10.99 -10.94
C ASN A 224 -11.54 11.48 -12.06
N GLY A 225 -11.40 10.93 -13.26
CA GLY A 225 -12.23 11.31 -14.42
C GLY A 225 -13.74 11.19 -14.18
N TRP A 226 -14.20 10.32 -13.27
CA TRP A 226 -15.63 10.21 -12.94
C TRP A 226 -16.22 11.50 -12.37
N LEU A 227 -15.39 12.35 -11.75
CA LEU A 227 -15.78 13.65 -11.20
C LEU A 227 -15.61 14.81 -12.19
N GLU A 228 -14.94 14.59 -13.32
CA GLU A 228 -14.65 15.64 -14.31
C GLU A 228 -15.65 15.67 -15.46
N LEU A 229 -16.42 14.59 -15.64
CA LEU A 229 -17.53 14.54 -16.58
C LEU A 229 -18.78 15.05 -15.86
N ILE A 230 -19.17 16.28 -16.15
CA ILE A 230 -20.25 17.00 -15.47
C ILE A 230 -21.37 17.27 -16.48
N ASP A 231 -22.61 16.97 -16.13
CA ASP A 231 -23.76 17.25 -17.00
C ASP A 231 -24.25 18.71 -16.90
N ASP A 232 -25.27 19.05 -17.68
CA ASP A 232 -25.88 20.39 -17.71
C ASP A 232 -26.48 20.81 -16.35
N ASP A 233 -26.86 19.85 -15.50
CA ASP A 233 -27.40 20.07 -14.15
C ASP A 233 -26.29 20.18 -13.08
N GLY A 234 -25.02 20.09 -13.49
CA GLY A 234 -23.86 20.15 -12.60
C GLY A 234 -23.56 18.85 -11.85
N LYS A 235 -24.20 17.72 -12.22
CA LYS A 235 -23.97 16.41 -11.61
C LYS A 235 -22.82 15.69 -12.29
N THR A 236 -21.97 15.07 -11.50
CA THR A 236 -20.87 14.26 -12.03
C THR A 236 -21.35 12.91 -12.54
N LEU A 237 -20.60 12.32 -13.48
CA LEU A 237 -20.82 10.95 -13.91
C LEU A 237 -20.69 9.96 -12.73
N ASP A 238 -19.82 10.25 -11.75
CA ASP A 238 -19.73 9.50 -10.48
C ASP A 238 -21.10 9.43 -9.81
N GLU A 239 -21.70 10.57 -9.52
CA GLU A 239 -22.99 10.68 -8.79
C GLU A 239 -24.13 9.94 -9.51
N LEU A 240 -24.18 10.02 -10.84
CA LEU A 240 -25.28 9.42 -11.61
C LEU A 240 -25.17 7.91 -11.78
N THR A 241 -23.99 7.32 -11.53
CA THR A 241 -23.69 5.94 -11.97
C THR A 241 -23.10 5.05 -10.89
N ARG A 242 -22.78 5.63 -9.72
CA ARG A 242 -22.27 4.91 -8.57
C ARG A 242 -23.28 3.92 -8.05
N VAL A 243 -22.80 2.73 -7.72
CA VAL A 243 -23.55 1.66 -7.08
C VAL A 243 -22.77 1.14 -5.88
N ASP A 244 -23.48 0.74 -4.84
CA ASP A 244 -22.92 0.12 -3.64
C ASP A 244 -22.53 -1.36 -3.88
#